data_AF-A0A944NTW1-F1
#
_entry.id   AF-A0A944NTW1-F1
#
_cell.length_a   1.000
_cell.length_b   1.000
_cell.length_c   1.000
_cell.angle_alpha   90.00
_cell.angle_beta   90.00
_cell.angle_gamma   90.00
#
_symmetry.space_group_name_H-M   'P 1'
#
loop_
_entity.id
_entity.type
_entity.pdbx_description
1 polymer ?
#
loop_
_entity_poly.entity_id
_entity_poly.type
_entity_poly.pdbx_seq_one_letter_code
_entity_poly.pdbx_strand_id
1 'polypeptide(L)'
;MMKLRPNILPRSGDNTQAITALVLASVMLLGGCSFVDDYLNRDKEPPLKGDRISVLLHQRSLSPDPKLADVQILLPAPEPNAEWPQAGGYPNHAMHHMQAPDSINEAWSVDIGDGVDDNERLASSPIIAGGRIFTIDALSVVSAYDVGNGNRLWRRDLTPEEDDEGHIPGGIAYDGGR
;
A
#
# COMPACT_ATOMS: atom_id res chain seq x y z
N MET A 1 67.75 -61.45 11.97
CA MET A 1 66.82 -61.62 13.11
C MET A 1 65.39 -61.51 12.60
N MET A 2 64.69 -62.64 12.60
CA MET A 2 63.33 -62.84 12.11
C MET A 2 62.35 -62.54 13.26
N LYS A 3 61.37 -61.66 13.05
CA LYS A 3 60.18 -61.54 13.92
C LYS A 3 58.92 -61.44 13.07
N LEU A 4 58.12 -62.50 13.19
CA LEU A 4 56.78 -62.68 12.66
C LEU A 4 55.85 -61.54 13.14
N ARG A 5 54.98 -61.05 12.25
CA ARG A 5 53.78 -60.31 12.65
C ARG A 5 52.59 -61.27 12.67
N PRO A 6 51.84 -61.36 13.78
CA PRO A 6 50.70 -62.26 13.87
C PRO A 6 49.46 -61.67 13.19
N ASN A 7 48.72 -62.60 12.60
CA ASN A 7 47.39 -62.49 12.04
C ASN A 7 46.37 -62.24 13.18
N ILE A 8 45.50 -61.24 13.07
CA ILE A 8 44.39 -61.01 14.00
C ILE A 8 43.09 -60.97 13.19
N LEU A 9 42.21 -61.92 13.55
CA LEU A 9 40.90 -62.22 12.98
C LEU A 9 39.88 -61.07 13.13
N PRO A 10 38.81 -61.04 12.32
CA PRO A 10 37.79 -59.99 12.35
C PRO A 10 36.97 -60.05 13.64
N ARG A 11 36.80 -58.90 14.30
CA ARG A 11 35.84 -58.76 15.41
C ARG A 11 34.43 -58.65 14.85
N SER A 12 33.61 -59.65 15.17
CA SER A 12 32.16 -59.71 15.10
C SER A 12 31.48 -58.34 15.26
N GLY A 13 30.67 -57.95 14.28
CA GLY A 13 29.92 -56.69 14.24
C GLY A 13 28.94 -56.57 15.41
N ASP A 14 29.00 -55.41 16.07
CA ASP A 14 28.16 -55.07 17.21
C ASP A 14 26.86 -54.42 16.71
N ASN A 15 25.98 -55.25 16.14
CA ASN A 15 24.72 -54.84 15.51
C ASN A 15 23.78 -54.13 16.52
N THR A 16 24.01 -54.33 17.81
CA THR A 16 23.30 -53.74 18.93
C THR A 16 23.43 -52.21 18.97
N GLN A 17 24.61 -51.66 18.67
CA GLN A 17 24.86 -50.21 18.65
C GLN A 17 24.12 -49.55 17.47
N ALA A 18 24.11 -50.19 16.30
CA ALA A 18 23.42 -49.70 15.11
C ALA A 18 21.90 -49.73 15.26
N ILE A 19 21.34 -50.79 15.88
CA ILE A 19 19.90 -50.89 16.15
C ILE A 19 19.46 -49.84 17.17
N THR A 20 20.24 -49.61 18.23
CA THR A 20 19.91 -48.61 19.25
C THR A 20 19.93 -47.19 18.68
N ALA A 21 20.90 -46.88 17.82
CA ALA A 21 20.96 -45.59 17.12
C ALA A 21 19.79 -45.38 16.14
N LEU A 22 19.36 -46.43 15.44
CA LEU A 22 18.22 -46.38 14.52
C LEU A 22 16.89 -46.18 15.27
N VAL A 23 16.72 -46.82 16.43
CA VAL A 23 15.53 -46.65 17.28
C VAL A 23 15.47 -45.24 17.87
N LEU A 24 16.59 -44.69 18.34
CA LEU A 24 16.63 -43.30 18.83
C LEU A 24 16.33 -42.28 17.73
N ALA A 25 16.85 -42.48 16.52
CA ALA A 25 16.60 -41.61 15.37
C ALA A 25 15.13 -41.67 14.92
N SER A 26 14.51 -42.85 14.90
CA SER A 26 13.07 -42.99 14.63
C SER A 26 12.22 -42.26 15.68
N VAL A 27 12.55 -42.39 16.98
CA VAL A 27 11.79 -41.70 18.04
C VAL A 27 11.85 -40.16 17.89
N MET A 28 12.98 -39.60 17.45
CA MET A 28 13.09 -38.16 17.16
C MET A 28 12.27 -37.72 15.93
N LEU A 29 12.13 -38.59 14.92
CA LEU A 29 11.34 -38.29 13.71
C LEU A 29 9.83 -38.39 13.93
N LEU A 30 9.38 -39.16 14.93
CA LEU A 30 7.95 -39.34 15.22
C LEU A 30 7.32 -38.20 16.07
N GLY A 31 8.10 -37.26 16.60
CA GLY A 31 7.61 -36.18 17.46
C GLY A 31 7.12 -34.90 16.75
N GLY A 32 7.15 -34.85 15.41
CA GLY A 32 6.96 -33.60 14.65
C GLY A 32 5.54 -33.28 14.18
N CYS A 33 4.60 -34.24 14.23
CA CYS A 33 3.31 -34.07 13.55
C CYS A 33 2.42 -32.98 14.14
N SER A 34 2.47 -32.72 15.46
CA SER A 34 1.70 -31.60 16.05
C SER A 34 2.31 -30.24 15.75
N PHE A 35 3.65 -30.15 15.65
CA PHE A 35 4.34 -28.88 15.35
C PHE A 35 4.10 -28.41 13.92
N VAL A 36 4.08 -29.34 12.95
CA VAL A 36 3.81 -29.02 11.53
C VAL A 36 2.37 -28.55 11.35
N ASP A 37 1.41 -29.19 12.00
CA ASP A 37 0.00 -28.84 11.85
C ASP A 37 -0.32 -27.49 12.52
N ASP A 38 0.26 -27.22 13.70
CA ASP A 38 0.18 -25.90 14.34
C ASP A 38 0.88 -24.83 13.50
N TYR A 39 2.08 -25.09 12.96
CA TYR A 39 2.84 -24.11 12.17
C TYR A 39 2.19 -23.76 10.83
N LEU A 40 1.60 -24.74 10.14
CA LEU A 40 0.93 -24.51 8.85
C LEU A 40 -0.49 -23.94 8.98
N ASN A 41 -1.09 -24.01 10.17
CA ASN A 41 -2.45 -23.50 10.41
C ASN A 41 -2.52 -22.35 11.43
N ARG A 42 -1.39 -21.71 11.79
CA ARG A 42 -1.33 -20.60 12.79
C ARG A 42 -2.30 -19.46 12.50
N ASP A 43 -2.62 -19.22 11.23
CA ASP A 43 -3.36 -18.03 10.80
C ASP A 43 -4.83 -18.32 10.45
N LYS A 44 -5.33 -19.54 10.70
CA LYS A 44 -6.72 -19.89 10.42
C LYS A 44 -7.60 -19.64 11.63
N GLU A 45 -7.81 -18.37 11.95
CA GLU A 45 -8.85 -18.00 12.90
C GLU A 45 -10.20 -18.59 12.46
N PRO A 46 -10.95 -19.27 13.34
CA PRO A 46 -12.22 -19.84 12.98
C PRO A 46 -13.16 -18.72 12.52
N PRO A 47 -13.86 -18.89 11.38
CA PRO A 47 -14.73 -17.86 10.84
C PRO A 47 -15.76 -17.43 11.89
N LEU A 48 -15.94 -16.12 12.03
CA LEU A 48 -16.92 -15.53 12.95
C LEU A 48 -18.27 -16.23 12.83
N LYS A 49 -18.82 -16.65 13.98
CA LYS A 49 -20.13 -17.32 14.03
C LYS A 49 -21.23 -16.33 13.61
N GLY A 50 -22.11 -16.78 12.73
CA GLY A 50 -23.28 -16.01 12.29
C GLY A 50 -23.54 -16.18 10.79
N ASP A 51 -24.76 -15.88 10.38
CA ASP A 51 -25.13 -15.90 8.97
C ASP A 51 -24.53 -14.68 8.26
N ARG A 52 -23.83 -14.91 7.15
CA ARG A 52 -23.30 -13.84 6.28
C ARG A 52 -24.46 -13.22 5.51
N ILE A 53 -24.91 -12.04 5.91
CA ILE A 53 -25.90 -11.26 5.14
C ILE A 53 -25.14 -10.40 4.12
N SER A 54 -25.45 -10.56 2.84
CA SER A 54 -24.87 -9.72 1.78
C SER A 54 -25.37 -8.28 1.92
N VAL A 55 -24.46 -7.32 2.02
CA VAL A 55 -24.79 -5.88 2.02
C VAL A 55 -25.24 -5.40 0.62
N LEU A 56 -25.06 -6.23 -0.40
CA LEU A 56 -25.41 -5.95 -1.80
C LEU A 56 -26.76 -6.55 -2.23
N LEU A 57 -27.62 -6.95 -1.29
CA LEU A 57 -28.97 -7.47 -1.59
C LEU A 57 -29.88 -6.46 -2.32
N HIS A 58 -29.48 -5.19 -2.42
CA HIS A 58 -30.19 -4.12 -3.13
C HIS A 58 -29.53 -3.72 -4.45
N GLN A 59 -28.94 -4.67 -5.19
CA GLN A 59 -28.48 -4.41 -6.56
C GLN A 59 -29.68 -4.12 -7.47
N ARG A 60 -30.17 -2.89 -7.42
CA ARG A 60 -31.20 -2.34 -8.29
C ARG A 60 -30.56 -2.21 -9.67
N SER A 61 -31.10 -2.88 -10.67
CA SER A 61 -30.82 -2.54 -12.06
C SER A 61 -31.31 -1.11 -12.27
N LEU A 62 -30.37 -0.20 -12.58
CA LEU A 62 -30.73 1.15 -13.00
C LEU A 62 -31.36 1.05 -14.39
N SER A 63 -32.63 1.43 -14.49
CA SER A 63 -33.31 1.63 -15.79
C SER A 63 -33.52 3.13 -15.99
N PRO A 64 -33.25 3.67 -17.19
CA PRO A 64 -33.65 5.03 -17.54
C PRO A 64 -35.15 5.23 -17.30
N ASP A 65 -35.54 6.37 -16.73
CA ASP A 65 -36.94 6.74 -16.59
C ASP A 65 -37.49 7.15 -17.96
N PRO A 66 -38.49 6.44 -18.53
CA PRO A 66 -39.08 6.81 -19.81
C PRO A 66 -39.65 8.22 -19.85
N LYS A 67 -40.02 8.79 -18.69
CA LYS A 67 -40.55 10.17 -18.60
C LYS A 67 -39.50 11.24 -18.82
N LEU A 68 -38.22 10.91 -18.67
CA LEU A 68 -37.09 11.83 -18.84
C LEU A 68 -36.42 11.70 -20.21
N ALA A 69 -36.93 10.82 -21.10
CA ALA A 69 -36.31 10.53 -22.38
C ALA A 69 -36.16 11.78 -23.29
N ASP A 70 -37.14 12.69 -23.25
CA ASP A 70 -37.17 13.90 -24.08
C ASP A 70 -36.69 15.16 -23.35
N VAL A 71 -36.19 15.03 -22.12
CA VAL A 71 -35.70 16.18 -21.34
C VAL A 71 -34.31 16.53 -21.82
N GLN A 72 -34.20 17.65 -22.54
CA GLN A 72 -32.90 18.17 -22.96
C GLN A 72 -32.15 18.75 -21.74
N ILE A 73 -30.98 18.16 -21.43
CA ILE A 73 -30.09 18.66 -20.38
C ILE A 73 -29.25 19.79 -20.98
N LEU A 74 -29.52 21.02 -20.56
CA LEU A 74 -28.72 22.19 -20.91
C LEU A 74 -27.73 22.47 -19.76
N LEU A 75 -26.45 22.28 -20.02
CA LEU A 75 -25.39 22.65 -19.11
C LEU A 75 -24.90 24.07 -19.44
N PRO A 76 -24.42 24.84 -18.43
CA PRO A 76 -23.66 26.06 -18.67
C PRO A 76 -22.45 25.79 -19.58
N ALA A 77 -21.82 26.82 -20.14
CA ALA A 77 -20.55 26.63 -20.84
C ALA A 77 -19.47 26.10 -19.88
N PRO A 78 -18.52 25.24 -20.35
CA PRO A 78 -17.39 24.83 -19.54
C PRO A 78 -16.45 26.01 -19.25
N GLU A 79 -15.94 26.11 -18.03
CA GLU A 79 -15.03 27.17 -17.58
C GLU A 79 -13.60 26.63 -17.38
N PRO A 80 -12.54 27.37 -17.76
CA PRO A 80 -11.17 26.98 -17.47
C PRO A 80 -10.91 27.01 -15.95
N ASN A 81 -10.07 26.10 -15.46
CA ASN A 81 -9.73 26.05 -14.04
C ASN A 81 -8.21 26.07 -13.85
N ALA A 82 -7.65 27.27 -13.70
CA ALA A 82 -6.21 27.47 -13.51
C ALA A 82 -5.75 27.26 -12.05
N GLU A 83 -6.68 27.34 -11.10
CA GLU A 83 -6.39 27.35 -9.67
C GLU A 83 -7.12 26.20 -8.97
N TRP A 84 -6.44 25.57 -8.04
CA TRP A 84 -6.98 24.51 -7.20
C TRP A 84 -6.44 24.66 -5.79
N PRO A 85 -6.83 25.73 -5.07
CA PRO A 85 -6.14 26.13 -3.84
C PRO A 85 -6.35 25.19 -2.65
N GLN A 86 -7.36 24.32 -2.68
CA GLN A 86 -7.71 23.43 -1.55
C GLN A 86 -8.14 22.04 -2.05
N ALA A 87 -8.18 21.07 -1.15
CA ALA A 87 -8.80 19.78 -1.45
C ALA A 87 -10.26 19.98 -1.88
N GLY A 88 -10.65 19.49 -3.06
CA GLY A 88 -11.95 19.78 -3.66
C GLY A 88 -12.06 21.15 -4.36
N GLY A 89 -10.93 21.80 -4.66
CA GLY A 89 -10.85 23.04 -5.43
C GLY A 89 -10.94 24.26 -4.52
N TYR A 90 -12.16 24.64 -4.14
CA TYR A 90 -12.46 25.85 -3.37
C TYR A 90 -13.15 25.50 -2.04
N PRO A 91 -13.29 26.46 -1.08
CA PRO A 91 -13.93 26.20 0.22
C PRO A 91 -15.36 25.64 0.15
N ASN A 92 -16.04 25.74 -0.99
CA ASN A 92 -17.37 25.17 -1.20
C ASN A 92 -17.36 23.70 -1.63
N HIS A 93 -16.18 23.12 -1.90
CA HIS A 93 -15.98 21.77 -2.46
C HIS A 93 -16.84 21.47 -3.68
N ALA A 94 -17.13 22.48 -4.50
CA ALA A 94 -18.01 22.38 -5.66
C ALA A 94 -17.23 22.59 -6.96
N MET A 95 -16.94 21.49 -7.63
CA MET A 95 -16.31 21.49 -8.95
C MET A 95 -17.41 21.63 -10.01
N HIS A 96 -17.61 22.86 -10.48
CA HIS A 96 -18.60 23.21 -11.51
C HIS A 96 -18.26 22.55 -12.88
N HIS A 97 -18.87 23.04 -13.96
CA HIS A 97 -18.62 22.53 -15.31
C HIS A 97 -17.22 22.95 -15.80
N MET A 98 -16.20 22.14 -15.52
CA MET A 98 -14.82 22.44 -15.90
C MET A 98 -14.53 22.12 -17.37
N GLN A 99 -13.78 23.00 -18.01
CA GLN A 99 -13.26 22.80 -19.35
C GLN A 99 -12.15 21.73 -19.34
N ALA A 100 -12.26 20.77 -20.25
CA ALA A 100 -11.23 19.78 -20.53
C ALA A 100 -11.03 19.67 -22.05
N PRO A 101 -9.81 19.34 -22.52
CA PRO A 101 -9.57 19.08 -23.92
C PRO A 101 -10.23 17.75 -24.35
N ASP A 102 -10.55 17.62 -25.65
CA ASP A 102 -11.14 16.40 -26.22
C ASP A 102 -10.21 15.17 -26.09
N SER A 103 -8.91 15.41 -25.96
CA SER A 103 -7.90 14.37 -25.72
C SER A 103 -6.99 14.76 -24.56
N ILE A 104 -6.77 13.82 -23.65
CA ILE A 104 -5.90 13.97 -22.48
C ILE A 104 -4.64 13.15 -22.73
N ASN A 105 -3.48 13.80 -22.64
CA ASN A 105 -2.16 13.17 -22.72
C ASN A 105 -1.33 13.63 -21.51
N GLU A 106 -0.33 12.83 -21.13
CA GLU A 106 0.62 13.23 -20.10
C GLU A 106 1.41 14.47 -20.54
N ALA A 107 1.36 15.54 -19.75
CA ALA A 107 2.12 16.77 -20.02
C ALA A 107 3.58 16.61 -19.57
N TRP A 108 3.78 16.08 -18.36
CA TRP A 108 5.05 15.77 -17.73
C TRP A 108 4.81 14.93 -16.47
N SER A 109 5.87 14.34 -15.93
CA SER A 109 5.85 13.61 -14.66
C SER A 109 7.09 13.95 -13.83
N VAL A 110 6.92 14.00 -12.51
CA VAL A 110 7.98 14.30 -11.55
C VAL A 110 7.76 13.50 -10.28
N ASP A 111 8.86 13.11 -9.63
CA ASP A 111 8.85 12.54 -8.30
C ASP A 111 8.62 13.65 -7.23
N ILE A 112 7.67 13.41 -6.34
CA ILE A 112 7.27 14.35 -5.29
C ILE A 112 7.89 14.04 -3.92
N GLY A 113 8.61 12.92 -3.80
CA GLY A 113 9.27 12.49 -2.56
C GLY A 113 8.76 11.13 -2.10
N ASP A 114 8.82 10.95 -0.78
CA ASP A 114 8.59 9.64 -0.15
C ASP A 114 7.11 9.22 -0.14
N GLY A 115 6.89 7.92 -0.33
CA GLY A 115 5.57 7.29 -0.39
C GLY A 115 5.11 6.70 0.94
N VAL A 116 3.92 6.11 0.92
CA VAL A 116 3.28 5.44 2.08
C VAL A 116 3.99 4.12 2.40
N ASP A 117 4.11 3.79 3.69
CA ASP A 117 4.50 2.47 4.16
C ASP A 117 3.61 1.98 5.34
N ASP A 118 4.12 1.07 6.17
CA ASP A 118 3.38 0.53 7.33
C ASP A 118 3.16 1.58 8.44
N ASN A 119 4.07 2.55 8.56
CA ASN A 119 4.09 3.60 9.59
C ASN A 119 3.68 4.97 9.03
N GLU A 120 4.09 5.29 7.79
CA GLU A 120 3.79 6.57 7.16
C GLU A 120 2.52 6.52 6.32
N ARG A 121 1.71 7.59 6.37
CA ARG A 121 0.46 7.72 5.59
C ARG A 121 0.47 8.99 4.76
N LEU A 122 -0.10 8.94 3.55
CA LEU A 122 -0.27 10.10 2.69
C LEU A 122 -1.71 10.20 2.22
N ALA A 123 -2.41 11.23 2.69
CA ALA A 123 -3.81 11.52 2.34
C ALA A 123 -3.97 12.90 1.66
N SER A 124 -2.89 13.66 1.55
CA SER A 124 -2.90 15.03 1.07
C SER A 124 -3.07 15.05 -0.46
N SER A 125 -4.00 15.86 -0.95
CA SER A 125 -4.12 16.13 -2.38
C SER A 125 -3.18 17.26 -2.79
N PRO A 126 -2.53 17.20 -3.97
CA PRO A 126 -1.85 18.36 -4.53
C PRO A 126 -2.80 19.55 -4.69
N ILE A 127 -2.26 20.75 -4.55
CA ILE A 127 -2.98 21.99 -4.83
C ILE A 127 -2.28 22.78 -5.93
N ILE A 128 -3.02 23.62 -6.64
CA ILE A 128 -2.48 24.54 -7.66
C ILE A 128 -2.77 25.96 -7.21
N ALA A 129 -1.73 26.78 -7.11
CA ALA A 129 -1.92 28.20 -6.85
C ALA A 129 -0.85 29.07 -7.50
N GLY A 130 -1.29 30.14 -8.19
CA GLY A 130 -0.39 31.14 -8.77
C GLY A 130 0.65 30.55 -9.73
N GLY A 131 0.21 29.61 -10.59
CA GLY A 131 1.06 28.94 -11.58
C GLY A 131 2.00 27.88 -11.01
N ARG A 132 1.77 27.42 -9.77
CA ARG A 132 2.60 26.42 -9.09
C ARG A 132 1.74 25.27 -8.58
N ILE A 133 2.30 24.07 -8.60
CA ILE A 133 1.75 22.89 -7.92
C ILE A 133 2.46 22.73 -6.59
N PHE A 134 1.71 22.57 -5.50
CA PHE A 134 2.25 22.27 -4.19
C PHE A 134 1.86 20.86 -3.77
N THR A 135 2.83 20.11 -3.25
CA THR A 135 2.67 18.75 -2.76
C THR A 135 3.32 18.62 -1.39
N ILE A 136 2.89 17.63 -0.63
CA ILE A 136 3.56 17.16 0.58
C ILE A 136 3.73 15.65 0.42
N ASP A 137 4.92 15.15 0.75
CA ASP A 137 5.20 13.71 0.73
C ASP A 137 4.86 13.04 2.07
N ALA A 138 5.04 11.73 2.15
CA ALA A 138 4.70 10.96 3.35
C ALA A 138 5.55 11.34 4.59
N LEU A 139 6.74 11.92 4.37
CA LEU A 139 7.64 12.40 5.43
C LEU A 139 7.46 13.89 5.72
N SER A 140 6.29 14.48 5.44
CA SER A 140 6.01 15.89 5.71
C SER A 140 6.91 16.89 4.98
N VAL A 141 7.48 16.50 3.83
CA VAL A 141 8.27 17.44 3.04
C VAL A 141 7.40 18.10 1.98
N VAL A 142 7.22 19.42 2.13
CA VAL A 142 6.45 20.24 1.20
C VAL A 142 7.33 20.66 0.03
N SER A 143 6.84 20.49 -1.20
CA SER A 143 7.52 20.88 -2.42
C SER A 143 6.62 21.76 -3.29
N ALA A 144 7.23 22.68 -4.04
CA ALA A 144 6.55 23.45 -5.07
C ALA A 144 7.17 23.21 -6.44
N TYR A 145 6.33 23.10 -7.46
CA TYR A 145 6.70 22.82 -8.84
C TYR A 145 6.07 23.85 -9.79
N ASP A 146 6.75 24.15 -10.88
CA ASP A 146 6.19 24.94 -11.98
C ASP A 146 5.11 24.13 -12.71
N VAL A 147 3.91 24.71 -12.90
CA VAL A 147 2.78 23.99 -13.51
C VAL A 147 3.01 23.64 -14.99
N GLY A 148 3.84 24.41 -15.70
CA GLY A 148 4.04 24.26 -17.13
C GLY A 148 5.01 23.15 -17.50
N ASN A 149 6.01 22.88 -16.65
CA ASN A 149 7.09 21.95 -16.97
C ASN A 149 7.46 20.96 -15.85
N GLY A 150 6.88 21.07 -14.65
CA GLY A 150 7.16 20.18 -13.53
C GLY A 150 8.51 20.40 -12.84
N ASN A 151 9.22 21.48 -13.15
CA ASN A 151 10.49 21.80 -12.47
C ASN A 151 10.23 22.17 -11.01
N ARG A 152 10.99 21.57 -10.09
CA ARG A 152 10.92 21.90 -8.67
C ARG A 152 11.48 23.30 -8.41
N LEU A 153 10.67 24.15 -7.80
CA LEU A 153 10.99 25.52 -7.43
C LEU A 153 11.63 25.59 -6.04
N TRP A 154 11.09 24.85 -5.08
CA TRP A 154 11.63 24.74 -3.72
C TRP A 154 11.12 23.47 -3.01
N ARG A 155 11.78 23.12 -1.91
CA ARG A 155 11.40 22.04 -0.98
C ARG A 155 11.62 22.51 0.46
N ARG A 156 10.74 22.12 1.38
CA ARG A 156 10.81 22.44 2.80
C ARG A 156 10.38 21.25 3.65
N ASP A 157 11.27 20.83 4.53
CA ASP A 157 11.02 19.76 5.50
C ASP A 157 10.23 20.29 6.70
N LEU A 158 9.12 19.65 7.02
CA LEU A 158 8.26 19.94 8.17
C LEU A 158 8.16 18.73 9.13
N THR A 159 9.04 17.73 9.00
CA THR A 159 9.07 16.58 9.90
C THR A 159 9.24 17.04 11.35
N PRO A 160 8.36 16.63 12.28
CA PRO A 160 8.52 16.93 13.69
C PRO A 160 9.82 16.34 14.26
N GLU A 161 10.49 17.06 15.16
CA GLU A 161 11.78 16.60 15.75
C GLU A 161 11.62 15.46 16.77
N GLU A 162 10.42 15.26 17.33
CA GLU A 162 10.16 14.30 18.44
C GLU A 162 9.26 13.11 18.05
N ASP A 163 9.03 12.85 16.76
CA ASP A 163 8.24 11.68 16.33
C ASP A 163 9.14 10.47 16.07
N ASP A 164 9.16 9.54 17.02
CA ASP A 164 9.78 8.21 16.89
C ASP A 164 8.78 7.17 16.30
N GLU A 165 7.50 7.54 16.20
CA GLU A 165 6.39 6.73 15.67
C GLU A 165 5.83 7.43 14.42
N GLY A 166 5.49 6.66 13.36
CA GLY A 166 5.08 7.23 12.07
C GLY A 166 3.97 8.28 12.18
N HIS A 167 4.06 9.35 11.37
CA HIS A 167 3.17 10.50 11.43
C HIS A 167 2.31 10.67 10.16
N ILE A 168 1.31 11.55 10.25
CA ILE A 168 0.48 11.96 9.12
C ILE A 168 0.89 13.38 8.73
N PRO A 169 1.30 13.64 7.49
CA PRO A 169 1.84 14.94 7.05
C PRO A 169 0.79 16.06 7.01
N GLY A 170 -0.50 15.73 7.13
CA GLY A 170 -1.58 16.70 7.14
C GLY A 170 -2.07 17.05 5.74
N GLY A 171 -2.22 18.33 5.43
CA GLY A 171 -2.71 18.80 4.14
C GLY A 171 -2.21 20.20 3.79
N ILE A 172 -2.34 20.57 2.53
CA ILE A 172 -1.94 21.89 2.03
C ILE A 172 -3.19 22.62 1.54
N ALA A 173 -3.25 23.91 1.83
CA ALA A 173 -4.24 24.85 1.30
C ALA A 173 -3.53 26.16 0.97
N TYR A 174 -4.12 26.94 0.07
CA TYR A 174 -3.66 28.28 -0.29
C TYR A 174 -4.79 29.30 -0.15
N ASP A 175 -4.50 30.43 0.48
CA ASP A 175 -5.39 31.60 0.51
C ASP A 175 -4.59 32.90 0.68
N GLY A 176 -4.97 33.95 -0.06
CA GLY A 176 -4.39 35.29 0.10
C GLY A 176 -2.86 35.38 -0.05
N GLY A 177 -2.22 34.45 -0.78
CA GLY A 177 -0.76 34.43 -0.95
C GLY A 177 -0.01 33.59 0.08
N ARG A 178 -0.70 32.74 0.85
CA ARG A 178 -0.14 31.92 1.92
C ARG A 178 -0.65 30.50 1.87
#